data_AF-A0A4R8F148-F1
#
_entry.id   AF-A0A4R8F148-F1
#
_cell.length_a   1.000
_cell.length_b   1.000
_cell.length_c   1.000
_cell.angle_alpha   90.00
_cell.angle_beta   90.00
_cell.angle_gamma   90.00
#
_symmetry.space_group_name_H-M   'P 1'
#
loop_
_entity.id
_entity.type
_entity.pdbx_description
1 polymer ?
#
loop_
_entity_poly.entity_id
_entity_poly.type
_entity_poly.pdbx_seq_one_letter_code
_entity_poly.pdbx_strand_id
1 'polypeptide(L)'
;MRTVLNVLNFVLGGFLTTLSWLLATLVSIIFIFTLPLTRSCWEITKLSFVPYGNEAVHVDDLNPQGKSAILNTGGTLLNILWLVFFGWWLCVLHICTGIAQCITIIGIPVGIANFKIAAIALWPVGRRVVSVETAQAAREANARRRFQ
;
A
#
# COMPACT_ATOMS: atom_id res chain seq x y z
N MET A 1 7.06 17.17 12.12
CA MET A 1 6.92 15.82 12.74
C MET A 1 6.98 14.69 11.70
N ARG A 2 6.20 14.72 10.60
CA ARG A 2 6.19 13.65 9.58
C ARG A 2 7.56 13.33 8.97
N THR A 3 8.37 14.35 8.68
CA THR A 3 9.72 14.18 8.12
C THR A 3 10.64 13.37 9.03
N VAL A 4 10.60 13.63 10.35
CA VAL A 4 11.41 12.90 11.33
C VAL A 4 11.02 11.42 11.36
N LEU A 5 9.72 11.12 11.31
CA LEU A 5 9.22 9.74 11.27
C LEU A 5 9.60 9.03 9.97
N ASN A 6 9.60 9.72 8.82
CA ASN A 6 10.07 9.16 7.55
C ASN A 6 11.59 8.91 7.56
N VAL A 7 12.39 9.81 8.14
CA VAL A 7 13.84 9.62 8.31
C VAL A 7 14.12 8.43 9.23
N LEU A 8 13.40 8.33 10.34
CA LEU A 8 13.53 7.21 11.28
C LEU A 8 13.14 5.89 10.63
N ASN A 9 12.04 5.88 9.86
CA ASN A 9 11.65 4.73 9.05
C ASN A 9 12.76 4.32 8.08
N PHE A 10 13.34 5.27 7.36
CA PHE A 10 14.40 5.00 6.40
C PHE A 10 15.61 4.31 7.07
N VAL A 11 16.08 4.84 8.21
CA VAL A 11 17.28 4.36 8.91
C VAL A 11 17.06 3.00 9.59
N LEU A 12 15.89 2.77 10.19
CA LEU A 12 15.66 1.59 11.04
C LEU A 12 15.14 0.34 10.29
N GLY A 13 14.95 0.40 8.97
CA GLY A 13 14.59 -0.78 8.16
C GLY A 13 13.64 -0.53 6.99
N GLY A 14 13.05 0.67 6.91
CA GLY A 14 12.23 1.11 5.80
C GLY A 14 12.99 1.18 4.48
N PHE A 15 14.32 1.42 4.49
CA PHE A 15 15.14 1.33 3.29
C PHE A 15 15.13 -0.08 2.68
N LEU A 16 15.37 -1.12 3.48
CA LEU A 16 15.36 -2.50 3.01
C LEU A 16 13.97 -2.88 2.46
N THR A 17 12.92 -2.51 3.18
CA THR A 17 11.54 -2.78 2.75
C THR A 17 11.24 -2.09 1.42
N THR A 18 11.66 -0.84 1.26
CA THR A 18 11.49 -0.08 0.02
C THR A 18 12.26 -0.69 -1.12
N LEU A 19 13.50 -1.12 -0.88
CA LEU A 19 14.34 -1.78 -1.87
C LEU A 19 13.71 -3.11 -2.32
N SER A 20 13.19 -3.93 -1.40
CA SER A 20 12.50 -5.17 -1.74
C SER A 20 11.28 -4.94 -2.64
N TRP A 21 10.45 -3.95 -2.33
CA TRP A 21 9.28 -3.62 -3.15
C TRP A 21 9.65 -2.97 -4.49
N LEU A 22 10.71 -2.18 -4.53
CA LEU A 22 11.26 -1.64 -5.77
C LEU A 22 11.76 -2.78 -6.67
N LEU A 23 12.51 -3.73 -6.11
CA LEU A 23 13.01 -4.90 -6.83
C LEU A 23 11.85 -5.76 -7.33
N ALA A 24 10.81 -5.98 -6.50
CA ALA A 24 9.59 -6.66 -6.91
C ALA A 24 8.88 -5.95 -8.08
N THR A 25 8.90 -4.61 -8.11
CA THR A 25 8.37 -3.82 -9.23
C THR A 25 9.20 -4.02 -10.50
N LEU A 26 10.53 -4.04 -10.40
CA LEU A 26 11.41 -4.29 -11.56
C LEU A 26 11.22 -5.71 -12.09
N VAL A 27 11.14 -6.68 -11.20
CA VAL A 27 10.86 -8.08 -11.54
C VAL A 27 9.50 -8.20 -12.23
N SER A 28 8.47 -7.51 -11.73
CA SER A 28 7.14 -7.61 -12.32
C SER A 28 7.05 -6.98 -13.72
N ILE A 29 7.92 -6.02 -14.04
CA ILE A 29 8.05 -5.46 -15.39
C ILE A 29 8.62 -6.49 -16.37
N ILE A 30 9.58 -7.31 -15.91
CA ILE A 30 10.22 -8.34 -16.74
C ILE A 30 9.23 -9.48 -17.04
N PHE A 31 8.43 -9.86 -16.06
CA PHE A 31 7.45 -10.93 -16.20
C PHE A 31 6.14 -10.40 -16.78
N ILE A 32 5.89 -10.67 -18.08
CA ILE A 32 4.70 -10.23 -18.83
C ILE A 32 3.39 -10.55 -18.08
N PHE A 33 3.32 -11.71 -17.43
CA PHE A 33 2.13 -12.14 -16.69
C PHE A 33 1.85 -11.31 -15.43
N THR A 34 2.85 -10.65 -14.85
CA THR A 34 2.71 -9.79 -13.66
C THR A 34 2.61 -8.30 -13.98
N LEU A 35 2.62 -7.91 -15.26
CA LEU A 35 2.49 -6.52 -15.69
C LEU A 35 1.28 -5.79 -15.07
N PRO A 36 0.09 -6.40 -14.92
CA PRO A 36 -1.04 -5.75 -14.27
C PRO A 36 -0.75 -5.36 -12.80
N LEU A 37 0.16 -6.07 -12.12
CA LEU A 37 0.51 -5.85 -10.72
C LEU A 37 1.65 -4.85 -10.52
N THR A 38 2.42 -4.52 -11.56
CA THR A 38 3.52 -3.54 -11.49
C THR A 38 3.07 -2.22 -10.87
N ARG A 39 1.87 -1.75 -11.25
CA ARG A 39 1.30 -0.53 -10.66
C ARG A 39 1.12 -0.67 -9.16
N SER A 40 0.64 -1.82 -8.69
CA SER A 40 0.38 -2.04 -7.28
C SER A 40 1.67 -2.16 -6.47
N CYS A 41 2.69 -2.87 -6.99
CA CYS A 41 4.02 -2.94 -6.37
C CYS A 41 4.67 -1.55 -6.24
N TRP A 42 4.49 -0.70 -7.26
CA TRP A 42 4.96 0.68 -7.22
C TRP A 42 4.25 1.51 -6.15
N GLU A 43 2.93 1.37 -6.00
CA GLU A 43 2.19 2.04 -4.93
C GLU A 43 2.69 1.60 -3.55
N ILE A 44 2.93 0.31 -3.33
CA ILE A 44 3.46 -0.18 -2.06
C ILE A 44 4.88 0.34 -1.82
N THR A 45 5.71 0.45 -2.87
CA THR A 45 7.05 1.05 -2.80
C THR A 45 6.99 2.50 -2.31
N LYS A 46 6.07 3.30 -2.88
CA LYS A 46 5.85 4.69 -2.43
C LYS A 46 5.42 4.75 -0.97
N LEU A 47 4.52 3.87 -0.55
CA LEU A 47 4.09 3.81 0.85
C LEU A 47 5.24 3.41 1.78
N SER A 48 6.10 2.48 1.35
CA SER A 48 7.26 2.04 2.11
C SER A 48 8.30 3.15 2.28
N PHE A 49 8.51 3.95 1.24
CA PHE A 49 9.48 5.05 1.26
C PHE A 49 9.03 6.20 2.16
N VAL A 50 7.75 6.59 2.05
CA VAL A 50 7.16 7.71 2.80
C VAL A 50 5.82 7.30 3.44
N PRO A 51 5.85 6.47 4.49
CA PRO A 51 4.63 5.94 5.12
C PRO A 51 3.89 6.99 5.95
N TYR A 52 4.57 8.07 6.36
CA TYR A 52 3.99 9.12 7.19
C TYR A 52 3.52 10.29 6.35
N GLY A 53 2.23 10.62 6.49
CA GLY A 53 1.56 11.63 5.68
C GLY A 53 0.87 11.07 4.44
N ASN A 54 1.06 9.78 4.14
CA ASN A 54 0.39 9.11 3.04
C ASN A 54 -0.46 7.93 3.53
N GLU A 55 -1.52 7.66 2.80
CA GLU A 55 -2.37 6.49 3.00
C GLU A 55 -2.82 5.87 1.68
N ALA A 56 -3.06 4.56 1.72
CA ALA A 56 -3.61 3.82 0.61
C ALA A 56 -5.14 3.98 0.58
N VAL A 57 -5.67 4.49 -0.51
CA VAL A 57 -7.11 4.67 -0.75
C VAL A 57 -7.52 3.94 -2.02
N HIS A 58 -8.78 3.50 -2.09
CA HIS A 58 -9.27 2.82 -3.29
C HIS A 58 -9.51 3.86 -4.39
N VAL A 59 -9.19 3.52 -5.64
CA VAL A 59 -9.34 4.46 -6.77
C VAL A 59 -10.78 4.95 -6.91
N ASP A 60 -11.77 4.09 -6.62
CA ASP A 60 -13.19 4.45 -6.65
C ASP A 60 -13.59 5.51 -5.63
N ASP A 61 -12.84 5.64 -4.53
CA ASP A 61 -13.07 6.71 -3.55
C ASP A 61 -12.48 8.04 -4.05
N LEU A 62 -11.39 7.99 -4.83
CA LEU A 62 -10.70 9.16 -5.37
C LEU A 62 -11.36 9.69 -6.65
N ASN A 63 -11.80 8.79 -7.54
CA ASN A 63 -12.46 9.13 -8.79
C ASN A 63 -13.75 8.31 -8.99
N PRO A 64 -14.81 8.62 -8.23
CA PRO A 64 -16.09 7.91 -8.31
C PRO A 64 -16.82 8.06 -9.66
N GLN A 65 -16.47 9.04 -10.50
CA GLN A 65 -17.07 9.22 -11.83
C GLN A 65 -16.45 8.28 -12.87
N GLY A 66 -15.22 7.78 -12.64
CA GLY A 66 -14.51 6.85 -13.52
C GLY A 66 -14.79 5.36 -13.26
N LYS A 67 -15.83 5.03 -12.46
CA LYS A 67 -16.14 3.64 -12.11
C LYS A 67 -16.51 2.85 -13.35
N SER A 68 -15.83 1.73 -13.56
CA SER A 68 -16.18 0.77 -14.60
C SER A 68 -16.29 -0.63 -14.00
N ALA A 69 -17.44 -1.26 -14.18
CA ALA A 69 -17.72 -2.58 -13.64
C ALA A 69 -16.73 -3.64 -14.16
N ILE A 70 -16.28 -3.49 -15.42
CA ILE A 70 -15.32 -4.39 -16.05
C ILE A 70 -13.95 -4.31 -15.36
N LEU A 71 -13.41 -3.10 -15.12
CA LEU A 71 -12.11 -2.96 -14.46
C LEU A 71 -12.17 -3.40 -12.98
N ASN A 72 -13.27 -3.15 -12.29
CA ASN A 72 -13.44 -3.57 -10.90
C ASN A 72 -13.55 -5.09 -10.76
N THR A 73 -14.25 -5.75 -11.69
CA THR A 73 -14.36 -7.21 -11.72
C THR A 73 -13.00 -7.84 -12.03
N GLY A 74 -12.29 -7.34 -13.06
CA GLY A 74 -10.94 -7.81 -13.39
C GLY A 74 -9.94 -7.57 -12.25
N GLY A 75 -10.02 -6.42 -11.58
CA GLY A 75 -9.18 -6.11 -10.43
C GLY A 75 -9.45 -7.01 -9.23
N THR A 76 -10.70 -7.39 -8.99
CA THR A 76 -11.08 -8.33 -7.92
C THR A 76 -10.55 -9.74 -8.19
N LEU A 77 -10.66 -10.23 -9.43
CA LEU A 77 -10.09 -11.52 -9.82
C LEU A 77 -8.56 -11.54 -9.65
N LEU A 78 -7.89 -10.46 -10.04
CA LEU A 78 -6.44 -10.33 -9.88
C LEU A 78 -6.04 -10.28 -8.40
N ASN A 79 -6.84 -9.63 -7.56
CA ASN A 79 -6.67 -9.58 -6.11
C ASN A 79 -6.85 -10.97 -5.47
N ILE A 80 -7.84 -11.77 -5.90
CA ILE A 80 -8.03 -13.14 -5.42
C ILE A 80 -6.84 -14.02 -5.82
N LEU A 81 -6.42 -13.95 -7.09
CA LEU A 81 -5.26 -14.67 -7.58
C LEU A 81 -4.02 -14.28 -6.77
N TRP A 82 -3.78 -12.98 -6.60
CA TRP A 82 -2.69 -12.46 -5.78
C TRP A 82 -2.76 -12.99 -4.36
N LEU A 83 -3.92 -12.95 -3.71
CA LEU A 83 -4.06 -13.40 -2.32
C LEU A 83 -3.65 -14.85 -2.16
N VAL A 84 -3.97 -15.74 -3.11
CA VAL A 84 -3.63 -17.17 -3.03
C VAL A 84 -2.14 -17.42 -3.25
N PHE A 85 -1.52 -16.76 -4.24
CA PHE A 85 -0.12 -17.00 -4.60
C PHE A 85 0.87 -16.20 -3.74
N PHE A 86 0.55 -14.93 -3.45
CA PHE A 86 1.50 -13.92 -2.98
C PHE A 86 1.07 -13.12 -1.73
N GLY A 87 -0.20 -12.72 -1.66
CA GLY A 87 -0.65 -11.71 -0.71
C GLY A 87 -0.64 -12.15 0.76
N TRP A 88 -1.03 -13.38 1.07
CA TRP A 88 -1.16 -13.82 2.45
C TRP A 88 0.19 -13.95 3.17
N TRP A 89 1.21 -14.51 2.51
CA TRP A 89 2.54 -14.64 3.12
C TRP A 89 3.26 -13.30 3.23
N LEU A 90 3.08 -12.39 2.25
CA LEU A 90 3.59 -11.01 2.35
C LEU A 90 2.97 -10.27 3.54
N CYS A 91 1.65 -10.43 3.73
CA CYS A 91 0.95 -9.85 4.87
C CYS A 91 1.54 -10.35 6.20
N VAL A 92 1.68 -11.68 6.34
CA VAL A 92 2.26 -12.30 7.54
C VAL A 92 3.70 -11.83 7.77
N LEU A 93 4.54 -11.80 6.73
CA LEU A 93 5.92 -11.32 6.82
C LEU A 93 6.00 -9.89 7.36
N HIS A 94 5.16 -8.99 6.83
CA HIS A 94 5.10 -7.61 7.31
C HIS A 94 4.53 -7.49 8.72
N ILE A 95 3.56 -8.31 9.10
CA ILE A 95 3.06 -8.35 10.48
C ILE A 95 4.16 -8.83 11.44
N CYS A 96 4.83 -9.94 11.13
CA CYS A 96 5.93 -10.46 11.95
C CYS A 96 7.07 -9.45 12.07
N THR A 97 7.47 -8.84 10.96
CA THR A 97 8.51 -7.78 10.94
C THR A 97 8.05 -6.57 11.75
N GLY A 98 6.78 -6.17 11.63
CA GLY A 98 6.22 -5.06 12.39
C GLY A 98 6.23 -5.31 13.89
N ILE A 99 5.83 -6.51 14.33
CA ILE A 99 5.87 -6.93 15.74
C ILE A 99 7.32 -6.94 16.24
N ALA A 100 8.26 -7.53 15.48
CA ALA A 100 9.68 -7.55 15.84
C ALA A 100 10.25 -6.12 16.01
N GLN A 101 9.87 -5.21 15.12
CA GLN A 101 10.28 -3.79 15.21
C GLN A 101 9.65 -3.10 16.44
N CYS A 102 8.40 -3.39 16.78
CA CYS A 102 7.73 -2.85 17.96
C CYS A 102 8.41 -3.27 19.28
N ILE A 103 8.98 -4.48 19.36
CA ILE A 103 9.69 -4.97 20.55
C ILE A 103 10.88 -4.07 20.92
N THR A 104 11.53 -3.45 19.92
CA THR A 104 12.70 -2.59 20.17
C THR A 104 12.36 -1.21 20.73
N ILE A 105 11.06 -0.89 20.91
CA ILE A 105 10.48 0.41 21.35
C ILE A 105 10.80 1.57 20.38
N ILE A 106 12.08 1.77 20.06
CA ILE A 106 12.58 2.75 19.07
C ILE A 106 12.04 2.40 17.66
N GLY A 107 11.81 1.11 17.36
CA GLY A 107 11.26 0.64 16.09
C GLY A 107 9.73 0.68 15.97
N ILE A 108 8.98 1.08 17.01
CA ILE A 108 7.51 1.24 16.94
C ILE A 108 7.04 2.01 15.69
N PRO A 109 7.63 3.17 15.34
CA PRO A 109 7.24 3.85 14.11
C PRO A 109 7.46 2.98 12.85
N VAL A 110 8.56 2.25 12.75
CA VAL A 110 8.80 1.38 11.59
C VAL A 110 7.85 0.18 11.60
N GLY A 111 7.49 -0.31 12.79
CA GLY A 111 6.48 -1.35 12.96
C GLY A 111 5.11 -0.92 12.44
N ILE A 112 4.67 0.30 12.77
CA ILE A 112 3.42 0.88 12.27
C ILE A 112 3.45 1.01 10.74
N ALA A 113 4.58 1.42 10.16
CA ALA A 113 4.73 1.49 8.70
C ALA A 113 4.58 0.10 8.05
N ASN A 114 5.17 -0.94 8.65
CA ASN A 114 5.03 -2.32 8.18
C ASN A 114 3.58 -2.82 8.25
N PHE A 115 2.83 -2.48 9.30
CA PHE A 115 1.41 -2.83 9.37
C PHE A 115 0.57 -2.14 8.29
N LYS A 116 0.87 -0.88 7.95
CA LYS A 116 0.23 -0.21 6.81
C LYS A 116 0.51 -0.94 5.49
N ILE A 117 1.76 -1.37 5.28
CA ILE A 117 2.17 -2.13 4.11
C ILE A 117 1.47 -3.50 4.08
N ALA A 118 1.36 -4.19 5.21
CA ALA A 118 0.66 -5.47 5.33
C ALA A 118 -0.79 -5.38 4.85
N ALA A 119 -1.49 -4.29 5.19
CA ALA A 119 -2.88 -4.07 4.78
C ALA A 119 -3.04 -3.86 3.27
N ILE A 120 -2.18 -3.06 2.63
CA ILE A 120 -2.20 -2.89 1.17
C ILE A 120 -1.67 -4.13 0.43
N ALA A 121 -0.75 -4.89 1.03
CA ALA A 121 -0.18 -6.10 0.44
C ALA A 121 -1.20 -7.25 0.29
N LEU A 122 -2.26 -7.29 1.12
CA LEU A 122 -3.36 -8.25 0.95
C LEU A 122 -4.16 -7.98 -0.32
N TRP A 123 -4.47 -6.71 -0.59
CA TRP A 123 -5.35 -6.27 -1.67
C TRP A 123 -4.74 -5.11 -2.45
N PRO A 124 -3.69 -5.38 -3.23
CA PRO A 124 -2.87 -4.31 -3.80
C PRO A 124 -3.54 -3.66 -5.02
N VAL A 125 -4.41 -4.38 -5.73
CA VAL A 125 -5.04 -3.90 -6.96
C VAL A 125 -6.13 -2.87 -6.65
N GLY A 126 -6.15 -1.78 -7.43
CA GLY A 126 -7.14 -0.70 -7.27
C GLY A 126 -6.84 0.27 -6.13
N ARG A 127 -5.66 0.17 -5.50
CA ARG A 127 -5.23 1.11 -4.45
C ARG A 127 -4.27 2.17 -4.99
N ARG A 128 -4.31 3.35 -4.40
CA ARG A 128 -3.41 4.48 -4.67
C ARG A 128 -2.94 5.08 -3.37
N VAL A 129 -1.64 5.38 -3.31
CA VAL A 129 -1.02 6.07 -2.20
C VAL A 129 -1.10 7.56 -2.49
N VAL A 130 -1.90 8.23 -1.69
CA VAL A 130 -2.13 9.67 -1.72
C VAL A 130 -1.84 10.26 -0.36
N SER A 131 -1.75 11.59 -0.26
CA SER A 131 -1.61 12.23 1.05
C SER A 131 -2.88 12.03 1.88
N VAL A 132 -2.72 12.02 3.20
CA VAL A 132 -3.85 11.92 4.14
C VAL A 132 -4.85 13.05 3.96
N GLU A 133 -4.40 14.24 3.56
CA GLU A 133 -5.26 15.38 3.28
C GLU A 133 -6.16 15.12 2.05
N THR A 134 -5.59 14.60 0.97
CA THR A 134 -6.34 14.26 -0.25
C THR A 134 -7.32 13.13 0.00
N ALA A 135 -6.89 12.12 0.74
CA ALA A 135 -7.74 11.00 1.12
C ALA A 135 -8.91 11.42 2.02
N GLN A 136 -8.68 12.31 2.98
CA GLN A 136 -9.74 12.87 3.81
C GLN A 136 -10.72 13.70 2.99
N ALA A 137 -10.22 14.58 2.11
CA ALA A 137 -11.08 15.36 1.21
C ALA A 137 -11.96 14.47 0.32
N ALA A 138 -11.41 13.35 -0.20
CA ALA A 138 -12.16 12.37 -0.97
C ALA A 138 -13.25 11.67 -0.13
N ARG A 139 -12.94 11.26 1.11
CA ARG A 139 -13.92 10.67 2.03
C ARG A 139 -15.06 11.64 2.36
N GLU A 140 -14.74 12.90 2.64
CA GLU A 140 -15.73 13.95 2.93
C GLU A 140 -16.62 14.22 1.71
N ALA A 141 -16.04 14.30 0.51
CA ALA A 141 -16.81 14.46 -0.72
C ALA A 141 -17.75 13.27 -0.99
N ASN A 142 -17.28 12.04 -0.76
CA ASN A 142 -18.12 10.84 -0.91
C ASN A 142 -19.23 10.77 0.14
N ALA A 143 -18.95 11.17 1.38
CA ALA A 143 -19.97 11.27 2.42
C ALA A 143 -21.05 12.28 2.03
N ARG A 144 -20.67 13.49 1.56
CA ARG A 144 -21.64 14.50 1.10
C ARG A 144 -22.53 13.98 -0.03
N ARG A 145 -21.96 13.29 -1.01
CA ARG A 145 -22.72 12.70 -2.13
C ARG A 145 -23.70 11.60 -1.71
N ARG A 146 -23.45 10.92 -0.59
CA ARG A 146 -24.28 9.80 -0.13
C ARG A 146 -25.50 10.26 0.67
N PHE A 147 -25.48 11.49 1.19
CA PHE A 147 -26.54 12.08 2.02
C PHE A 147 -27.19 13.32 1.37
N GLN A 148 -26.88 13.60 0.10
CA GLN A 148 -27.63 14.51 -0.77
C GLN A 148 -28.64 13.71 -1.58
#